data_AF-W9SYD5-F1
#
_entry.id   AF-W9SYD5-F1
#
_cell.length_a   1.000
_cell.length_b   1.000
_cell.length_c   1.000
_cell.angle_alpha   90.00
_cell.angle_beta   90.00
_cell.angle_gamma   90.00
#
_symmetry.space_group_name_H-M   'P 1'
#
loop_
_entity.id
_entity.type
_entity.pdbx_description
1 polymer ?
#
loop_
_entity_poly.entity_id
_entity_poly.type
_entity_poly.pdbx_seq_one_letter_code
_entity_poly.pdbx_strand_id
1 'polypeptide(L)'
;MTQLRDAHDRQIDYLRMSVTDRCDFRCVYCMAEDMTFLPRQQVLGLEELERIARIFVGLGVKKIRLTGGEPLVRQGIVGLCERIAALPGLRELVMTTNGSQLVRLAEPLARAGVKRLNISWIAWTPRNSTPLPAPASCSRCSTASMRRAPPASSGSSSMPW
;
A
#
# COMPACT_ATOMS: atom_id res chain seq x y z
N MET A 1 14.41 -8.21 -25.03
CA MET A 1 13.94 -7.82 -23.68
C MET A 1 14.40 -8.89 -22.70
N THR A 2 15.33 -8.55 -21.81
CA THR A 2 15.87 -9.47 -20.81
C THR A 2 14.78 -9.74 -19.76
N GLN A 3 14.29 -10.97 -19.66
CA GLN A 3 13.32 -11.36 -18.62
C GLN A 3 14.06 -11.89 -17.40
N LEU A 4 13.73 -11.36 -16.23
CA LEU A 4 14.30 -11.82 -14.97
C LEU A 4 13.73 -13.21 -14.63
N ARG A 5 14.62 -14.21 -14.54
CA ARG A 5 14.31 -15.59 -14.16
C ARG A 5 15.19 -16.01 -13.00
N ASP A 6 14.66 -16.86 -12.14
CA ASP A 6 15.45 -17.48 -11.08
C ASP A 6 16.05 -18.83 -11.49
N ALA A 7 16.77 -19.48 -10.58
CA ALA A 7 17.40 -20.79 -10.81
C ALA A 7 16.39 -21.95 -11.04
N HIS A 8 15.10 -21.72 -10.76
CA HIS A 8 14.00 -22.66 -11.02
C HIS A 8 13.19 -22.29 -12.26
N ASP A 9 13.72 -21.42 -13.11
CA ASP A 9 13.08 -20.93 -14.35
C ASP A 9 11.75 -20.18 -14.13
N ARG A 10 11.50 -19.68 -12.91
CA ARG A 10 10.30 -18.87 -12.65
C ARG A 10 10.52 -17.45 -13.14
N GLN A 11 9.59 -16.94 -13.93
CA GLN A 11 9.60 -15.56 -14.37
C GLN A 11 9.25 -14.63 -13.20
N ILE A 12 10.13 -13.68 -12.90
CA ILE A 12 9.90 -12.66 -11.88
C ILE A 12 9.22 -11.47 -12.56
N ASP A 13 7.89 -11.41 -12.45
CA ASP A 13 7.06 -10.34 -13.00
C ASP A 13 6.42 -9.44 -11.92
N TYR A 14 6.68 -9.76 -10.65
CA TYR A 14 6.07 -9.15 -9.48
C TYR A 14 7.11 -8.74 -8.44
N LEU A 15 7.04 -7.48 -8.01
CA LEU A 15 7.92 -6.92 -6.99
C LEU A 15 7.11 -6.42 -5.79
N ARG A 16 7.48 -6.85 -4.58
CA ARG A 16 6.96 -6.32 -3.32
C ARG A 16 8.00 -5.40 -2.71
N MET A 17 7.66 -4.13 -2.50
CA MET A 17 8.55 -3.12 -1.96
C MET A 17 8.05 -2.62 -0.61
N SER A 18 8.89 -2.76 0.42
CA SER A 18 8.64 -2.15 1.72
C SER A 18 9.08 -0.70 1.68
N VAL A 19 8.15 0.22 1.85
CA VAL A 19 8.43 1.66 1.83
C VAL A 19 8.70 2.20 3.22
N THR A 20 8.41 1.49 4.31
CA THR A 20 8.68 2.00 5.67
C THR A 20 8.62 0.84 6.65
N ASP A 21 9.33 0.96 7.76
CA ASP A 21 9.22 0.08 8.93
C ASP A 21 8.20 0.61 9.95
N ARG A 22 7.92 1.91 9.93
CA ARG A 22 6.97 2.56 10.85
C ARG A 22 5.53 2.24 10.51
N CYS A 23 4.74 1.99 11.56
CA CYS A 23 3.30 1.80 11.51
C CYS A 23 2.64 2.62 12.64
N ASP A 24 1.44 3.12 12.40
CA ASP A 24 0.61 3.82 13.39
C ASP A 24 -0.21 2.87 14.28
N PHE A 25 -0.28 1.58 13.95
CA PHE A 25 -0.92 0.54 14.75
C PHE A 25 0.11 -0.41 15.36
N ARG A 26 -0.13 -0.89 16.60
CA ARG A 26 0.68 -1.93 17.27
C ARG A 26 -0.07 -3.24 17.42
N CYS A 27 -0.17 -4.00 16.34
CA CYS A 27 -0.90 -5.27 16.32
C CYS A 27 -0.05 -6.38 16.97
N VAL A 28 -0.61 -7.12 17.94
CA VAL A 28 0.09 -8.18 18.71
C VAL A 28 0.78 -9.21 17.82
N TYR A 29 0.12 -9.61 16.73
CA TYR A 29 0.65 -10.65 15.83
C TYR A 29 1.66 -10.10 14.81
N CYS A 30 1.80 -8.77 14.70
CA CYS A 30 2.59 -8.13 13.66
C CYS A 30 3.82 -7.39 14.21
N MET A 31 3.69 -6.70 15.34
CA MET A 31 4.80 -6.02 15.99
C MET A 31 4.99 -6.59 17.39
N ALA A 32 6.21 -7.08 17.64
CA ALA A 32 6.65 -7.47 18.97
C ALA A 32 6.66 -6.25 19.90
N GLU A 33 6.52 -6.48 21.20
CA GLU A 33 6.51 -5.42 22.22
C GLU A 33 7.81 -4.59 22.18
N ASP A 34 8.95 -5.27 22.02
CA ASP A 34 10.28 -4.68 21.89
C ASP A 34 10.76 -4.67 20.44
N MET A 35 10.24 -3.74 19.63
CA MET A 35 10.75 -3.49 18.28
C MET A 35 11.73 -2.31 18.26
N THR A 36 12.94 -2.56 17.77
CA THR A 36 13.89 -1.50 17.43
C THR A 36 13.61 -1.07 16.00
N PHE A 37 13.07 0.12 15.80
CA PHE A 37 12.91 0.69 14.46
C PHE A 37 14.28 0.92 13.83
N LEU A 38 14.35 0.73 12.52
CA LEU A 38 15.57 1.00 11.78
C LEU A 38 15.89 2.50 11.90
N PRO A 39 17.17 2.86 12.10
CA PRO A 39 17.61 4.23 11.94
C PRO A 39 17.16 4.74 10.57
N ARG A 40 16.72 6.00 10.50
CA ARG A 40 16.18 6.61 9.27
C ARG A 40 17.13 6.46 8.07
N GLN A 41 18.44 6.42 8.31
CA GLN A 41 19.49 6.26 7.31
C GLN A 41 19.51 4.87 6.65
N GLN A 42 18.92 3.85 7.28
CA GLN A 42 18.85 2.49 6.75
C GLN A 42 17.57 2.23 5.94
N VAL A 43 16.62 3.15 5.97
CA VAL A 43 15.40 3.08 5.15
C VAL A 43 15.67 3.81 3.84
N LEU A 44 15.51 3.10 2.73
CA LEU A 44 15.71 3.66 1.39
C LEU A 44 14.91 4.96 1.18
N GLY A 45 15.54 5.96 0.58
CA GLY A 45 14.96 7.21 0.14
C GLY A 45 13.85 7.01 -0.90
N LEU A 46 13.08 8.07 -1.18
CA LEU A 46 12.02 7.97 -2.19
C LEU A 46 12.62 7.83 -3.60
N GLU A 47 13.74 8.50 -3.85
CA GLU A 47 14.49 8.44 -5.10
C GLU A 47 15.10 7.05 -5.32
N GLU A 48 15.60 6.43 -4.25
CA GLU A 48 16.17 5.08 -4.30
C GLU A 48 15.09 4.03 -4.58
N LEU A 49 13.93 4.14 -3.92
CA LEU A 49 12.78 3.27 -4.20
C LEU A 49 12.32 3.41 -5.66
N GLU A 50 12.21 4.63 -6.17
CA GLU A 50 11.86 4.86 -7.56
C GLU A 50 12.91 4.27 -8.52
N ARG A 51 14.20 4.47 -8.24
CA ARG A 51 15.30 3.91 -9.04
C ARG A 51 15.20 2.39 -9.10
N ILE A 52 14.96 1.73 -7.96
CA ILE A 52 14.79 0.28 -7.88
C ILE A 52 13.57 -0.14 -8.71
N ALA A 53 12.42 0.51 -8.54
CA ALA A 53 11.22 0.22 -9.30
C ALA A 53 11.47 0.32 -10.82
N ARG A 54 12.15 1.38 -11.27
CA ARG A 54 12.52 1.59 -12.68
C ARG A 54 13.38 0.46 -13.23
N ILE A 55 14.41 0.04 -12.48
CA ILE A 55 15.30 -1.06 -12.89
C ILE A 55 14.50 -2.35 -13.04
N PHE A 56 13.70 -2.72 -12.05
CA PHE A 56 12.92 -3.96 -12.09
C PHE A 56 11.86 -3.96 -13.19
N VAL A 57 11.19 -2.84 -13.44
CA VAL A 57 10.26 -2.71 -14.56
C VAL A 57 10.99 -2.87 -15.89
N GLY A 58 12.20 -2.31 -16.02
CA GLY A 58 13.07 -2.52 -17.18
C GLY A 58 13.51 -3.99 -17.38
N LEU A 59 13.55 -4.79 -16.31
CA LEU A 59 13.83 -6.23 -16.31
C LEU A 59 12.58 -7.10 -16.54
N GLY A 60 11.42 -6.48 -16.78
CA GLY A 60 10.18 -7.17 -17.12
C GLY A 60 9.17 -7.33 -15.98
N VAL A 61 9.40 -6.71 -14.82
CA VAL A 61 8.38 -6.63 -13.76
C VAL A 61 7.19 -5.81 -14.25
N LYS A 62 5.99 -6.39 -14.15
CA LYS A 62 4.73 -5.78 -14.59
C LYS A 62 3.87 -5.31 -13.44
N LYS A 63 4.12 -5.79 -12.23
CA LYS A 63 3.32 -5.49 -11.05
C LYS A 63 4.20 -5.12 -9.86
N ILE A 64 3.90 -3.99 -9.24
CA ILE A 64 4.56 -3.55 -8.00
C ILE A 64 3.52 -3.46 -6.89
N ARG A 65 3.82 -4.05 -5.73
CA ARG A 65 3.05 -3.89 -4.50
C ARG A 65 3.85 -3.13 -3.46
N LEU A 66 3.34 -1.96 -3.07
CA LEU A 66 3.86 -1.19 -1.96
C LEU A 66 3.27 -1.71 -0.64
N THR A 67 4.14 -1.95 0.33
CA THR A 67 3.86 -2.45 1.67
C THR A 67 4.77 -1.74 2.67
N GLY A 68 4.68 -2.08 3.95
CA GLY A 68 5.70 -1.76 4.94
C GLY A 68 5.20 -2.11 6.32
N GLY A 69 5.51 -1.26 7.30
CA GLY A 69 4.61 -0.99 8.42
C GLY A 69 3.30 -0.42 7.88
N GLU A 70 3.15 0.90 7.87
CA GLU A 70 2.02 1.57 7.22
C GLU A 70 2.50 2.53 6.12
N PRO A 71 2.34 2.18 4.82
CA PRO A 71 2.79 3.02 3.71
C PRO A 71 2.24 4.45 3.74
N LEU A 72 1.01 4.63 4.22
CA LEU A 72 0.37 5.95 4.25
C LEU A 72 0.97 6.91 5.29
N VAL A 73 1.74 6.40 6.27
CA VAL A 73 2.49 7.22 7.23
C VAL A 73 3.74 7.84 6.61
N ARG A 74 4.26 7.26 5.51
CA ARG A 74 5.45 7.78 4.85
C ARG A 74 5.15 9.06 4.09
N GLN A 75 5.84 10.14 4.46
CA GLN A 75 5.77 11.42 3.75
C GLN A 75 6.22 11.26 2.29
N GLY A 76 5.50 11.91 1.38
CA GLY A 76 5.78 11.86 -0.06
C GLY A 76 5.33 10.57 -0.77
N ILE A 77 4.58 9.68 -0.09
CA ILE A 77 4.14 8.41 -0.68
C ILE A 77 3.30 8.60 -1.95
N VAL A 78 2.43 9.61 -2.00
CA VAL A 78 1.59 9.90 -3.18
C VAL A 78 2.47 10.24 -4.39
N GLY A 79 3.46 11.11 -4.21
CA GLY A 79 4.39 11.46 -5.29
C GLY A 79 5.26 10.28 -5.72
N LEU A 80 5.63 9.39 -4.79
CA LEU A 80 6.30 8.13 -5.16
C LEU A 80 5.38 7.24 -6.01
N CYS A 81 4.11 7.10 -5.63
CA CYS A 81 3.14 6.34 -6.42
C CYS A 81 3.00 6.90 -7.83
N GLU A 82 2.90 8.23 -7.96
CA GLU A 82 2.79 8.91 -9.26
C GLU A 82 3.98 8.59 -10.17
N ARG A 83 5.21 8.73 -9.65
CA ARG A 83 6.43 8.45 -10.41
C ARG A 83 6.56 6.97 -10.78
N ILE A 84 6.19 6.06 -9.88
CA ILE A 84 6.21 4.61 -10.16
C ILE A 84 5.12 4.23 -11.17
N ALA A 85 3.91 4.76 -11.04
CA ALA A 85 2.80 4.46 -11.94
C ALA A 85 3.07 4.95 -13.37
N ALA A 86 3.87 6.01 -13.53
CA ALA A 86 4.31 6.54 -14.82
C ALA A 86 5.41 5.70 -15.50
N LEU A 87 5.97 4.68 -14.84
CA LEU A 87 7.04 3.87 -15.43
C LEU A 87 6.57 3.08 -16.65
N PRO A 88 7.25 3.19 -17.81
CA PRO A 88 6.86 2.47 -19.01
C PRO A 88 7.04 0.96 -18.81
N GLY A 89 5.97 0.20 -19.05
CA GLY A 89 5.96 -1.25 -18.88
C GLY A 89 5.34 -1.74 -17.56
N LEU A 90 5.16 -0.86 -16.57
CA LEU A 90 4.41 -1.20 -15.36
C LEU A 90 2.91 -1.26 -15.69
N ARG A 91 2.29 -2.42 -15.42
CA ARG A 91 0.85 -2.62 -15.67
C ARG A 91 0.00 -2.28 -14.46
N GLU A 92 0.48 -2.60 -13.26
CA GLU A 92 -0.31 -2.50 -12.04
C GLU A 92 0.54 -2.06 -10.85
N LEU A 93 0.17 -0.91 -10.26
CA LEU A 93 0.64 -0.47 -8.96
C LEU A 93 -0.44 -0.76 -7.91
N VAL A 94 -0.07 -1.53 -6.88
CA VAL A 94 -0.94 -1.94 -5.78
C VAL A 94 -0.34 -1.45 -4.46
N MET A 95 -1.18 -1.07 -3.50
CA MET A 95 -0.74 -0.76 -2.14
C MET A 95 -1.46 -1.61 -1.11
N THR A 96 -0.79 -1.93 -0.01
CA THR A 96 -1.42 -2.57 1.17
C THR A 96 -1.31 -1.67 2.37
N THR A 97 -2.44 -1.44 3.04
CA THR A 97 -2.57 -0.47 4.12
C THR A 97 -3.57 -1.00 5.16
N ASN A 98 -3.41 -0.58 6.41
CA ASN A 98 -4.42 -0.75 7.45
C ASN A 98 -5.65 0.18 7.26
N GLY A 99 -5.54 1.15 6.35
CA GLY A 99 -6.61 2.06 5.97
C GLY A 99 -6.74 3.33 6.81
N SER A 100 -5.87 3.55 7.81
CA SER A 100 -5.99 4.64 8.79
C SER A 100 -6.06 6.04 8.18
N GLN A 101 -5.33 6.27 7.07
CA GLN A 101 -5.27 7.55 6.37
C GLN A 101 -6.02 7.56 5.02
N LEU A 102 -6.79 6.53 4.70
CA LEU A 102 -7.48 6.45 3.40
C LEU A 102 -8.51 7.55 3.19
N VAL A 103 -9.18 8.02 4.25
CA VAL A 103 -10.14 9.14 4.15
C VAL A 103 -9.50 10.38 3.52
N ARG A 104 -8.23 10.64 3.80
CA ARG A 104 -7.49 11.78 3.25
C ARG A 104 -6.77 11.47 1.94
N LEU A 105 -6.24 10.25 1.81
CA LEU A 105 -5.28 9.91 0.75
C LEU A 105 -5.85 9.06 -0.39
N ALA A 106 -7.06 8.50 -0.27
CA ALA A 106 -7.62 7.61 -1.30
C ALA A 106 -7.70 8.28 -2.68
N GLU A 107 -8.25 9.50 -2.74
CA GLU A 107 -8.33 10.28 -3.98
C GLU A 107 -6.94 10.64 -4.56
N PRO A 108 -6.01 11.23 -3.79
CA PRO A 108 -4.64 11.46 -4.27
C PRO A 108 -3.95 10.19 -4.80
N LEU A 109 -4.13 9.06 -4.13
CA LEU A 109 -3.52 7.78 -4.55
C LEU A 109 -4.12 7.26 -5.86
N ALA A 110 -5.44 7.37 -6.03
CA ALA A 110 -6.09 7.02 -7.28
C ALA A 110 -5.62 7.90 -8.43
N ARG A 111 -5.52 9.22 -8.22
CA ARG A 111 -4.98 10.17 -9.20
C ARG A 111 -3.50 9.90 -9.52
N ALA A 112 -2.72 9.48 -8.53
CA ALA A 112 -1.34 9.06 -8.70
C ALA A 112 -1.19 7.70 -9.44
N GLY A 113 -2.28 7.06 -9.87
CA GLY A 113 -2.23 5.84 -10.68
C GLY A 113 -2.17 4.53 -9.89
N VAL A 114 -2.45 4.56 -8.58
CA VAL A 114 -2.64 3.32 -7.79
C VAL A 114 -3.94 2.66 -8.23
N LYS A 115 -3.85 1.46 -8.81
CA LYS A 115 -5.00 0.74 -9.39
C LYS A 115 -5.77 -0.10 -8.38
N ARG A 116 -5.08 -0.57 -7.32
CA ARG A 116 -5.69 -1.44 -6.31
C ARG A 116 -5.14 -1.16 -4.92
N LEU A 117 -6.03 -1.21 -3.95
CA LEU A 117 -5.71 -1.15 -2.53
C LEU A 117 -6.13 -2.47 -1.87
N ASN A 118 -5.21 -3.06 -1.11
CA ASN A 118 -5.51 -4.17 -0.21
C ASN A 118 -5.59 -3.60 1.21
N ILE A 119 -6.77 -3.65 1.81
CA ILE A 119 -6.98 -3.14 3.16
C ILE A 119 -6.87 -4.30 4.15
N SER A 120 -5.92 -4.21 5.06
CA SER A 120 -5.76 -5.17 6.16
C SER A 120 -6.65 -4.75 7.33
N TRP A 121 -7.60 -5.61 7.69
CA TRP A 121 -8.51 -5.38 8.80
C TRP A 121 -8.36 -6.49 9.84
N ILE A 122 -8.28 -6.10 11.12
CA ILE A 122 -8.24 -7.04 12.24
C ILE A 122 -9.58 -6.93 12.96
N ALA A 123 -10.32 -8.03 13.02
CA ALA A 123 -11.55 -8.08 13.77
C ALA A 123 -11.26 -8.07 15.28
N TRP A 124 -11.92 -7.17 16.01
CA TRP A 124 -11.94 -7.18 17.46
C TRP A 124 -13.10 -8.06 17.94
N THR A 125 -12.80 -9.06 18.77
CA THR A 125 -13.81 -9.85 19.48
C THR A 125 -13.52 -9.85 20.99
N PRO A 126 -14.53 -9.73 21.87
CA PRO A 126 -14.35 -9.69 23.32
C PRO A 126 -13.55 -10.89 23.90
N ARG A 127 -13.56 -12.01 23.18
CA ARG A 127 -12.90 -13.27 23.54
C ARG A 127 -11.37 -13.26 23.37
N ASN A 128 -10.81 -12.24 22.73
CA ASN A 128 -9.38 -12.13 22.39
C ASN A 128 -8.67 -11.14 23.32
N SER A 129 -9.21 -10.98 24.53
CA SER A 129 -8.87 -9.98 25.55
C SER A 129 -7.58 -10.33 26.29
N THR A 130 -6.49 -10.46 25.57
CA THR A 130 -5.19 -10.08 26.16
C THR A 130 -5.19 -8.55 26.18
N PRO A 131 -4.91 -7.87 27.32
CA PRO A 131 -5.00 -6.42 27.41
C PRO A 131 -4.02 -5.76 26.44
N LEU A 132 -4.55 -5.33 25.31
CA LEU A 132 -3.85 -4.55 24.31
C LEU A 132 -3.63 -3.13 24.85
N PRO A 133 -2.40 -2.58 24.80
CA PRO A 133 -2.25 -1.13 24.83
C PRO A 133 -2.86 -0.59 23.53
N ALA A 134 -4.15 -0.26 23.58
CA ALA A 134 -4.89 0.22 22.44
C ALA A 134 -4.38 1.61 22.03
N PRO A 135 -3.98 1.85 20.77
CA PRO A 135 -4.05 3.20 20.24
C PRO A 135 -5.54 3.57 20.11
N ALA A 136 -5.91 4.73 20.67
CA ALA A 136 -7.27 5.24 20.84
C ALA A 136 -8.09 5.49 19.55
N SER A 137 -7.71 4.94 18.39
CA SER A 137 -8.27 5.27 17.08
C SER A 137 -9.13 4.17 16.44
N CYS A 138 -9.18 2.96 17.01
CA CYS A 138 -9.84 1.81 16.37
C CYS A 138 -11.38 1.95 16.23
N SER A 139 -12.02 2.86 16.97
CA SER A 139 -13.46 3.14 16.84
C SER A 139 -13.82 3.92 15.57
N ARG A 140 -12.85 4.53 14.87
CA ARG A 140 -13.11 5.45 13.75
C ARG A 140 -13.13 4.77 12.37
N CYS A 141 -12.53 3.59 12.22
CA CYS A 141 -12.51 2.86 10.95
C CYS A 141 -13.73 1.95 10.71
N SER A 142 -14.54 1.64 11.73
CA SER A 142 -15.54 0.56 11.63
C SER A 142 -16.80 0.92 10.82
N THR A 143 -17.03 2.19 10.46
CA THR A 143 -18.31 2.58 9.80
C THR A 143 -18.21 3.68 8.75
N ALA A 144 -17.16 4.50 8.70
CA ALA A 144 -17.11 5.65 7.79
C ALA A 144 -16.64 5.31 6.36
N SER A 145 -15.76 4.32 6.19
CA SER A 145 -15.08 4.02 4.91
C SER A 145 -15.71 2.86 4.11
N MET A 146 -16.71 2.16 4.65
CA MET A 146 -17.47 1.11 3.97
C MET A 146 -18.91 1.54 3.65
N ARG A 147 -19.13 2.78 3.19
CA ARG A 147 -20.39 3.10 2.51
C ARG A 147 -20.32 2.53 1.09
N ARG A 148 -21.29 1.69 0.73
CA ARG A 148 -21.49 1.22 -0.65
C ARG A 148 -21.47 2.43 -1.59
N ALA A 149 -20.67 2.34 -2.66
CA ALA A 149 -20.96 3.11 -3.86
C ALA A 149 -22.43 2.83 -4.22
N PRO A 150 -23.27 3.86 -4.45
CA PRO A 150 -24.67 3.63 -4.78
C PRO A 150 -24.75 2.73 -6.02
N PRO A 151 -25.72 1.79 -6.06
CA PRO A 151 -25.90 0.96 -7.24
C PRO A 151 -26.16 1.86 -8.44
N ALA A 152 -25.43 1.63 -9.53
CA ALA A 152 -25.71 2.22 -10.82
C ALA A 152 -27.14 1.83 -11.21
N SER A 153 -28.07 2.76 -11.05
CA SER A 153 -29.39 2.65 -11.65
C SER A 153 -29.20 2.92 -13.14
N SER A 154 -29.60 1.93 -13.93
CA SER A 154 -29.80 2.04 -15.36
C SER A 154 -30.74 3.20 -15.65
N GLY A 155 -30.19 4.29 -16.19
CA GLY A 155 -30.94 5.44 -16.66
C GLY A 155 -30.06 6.22 -17.62
N SER A 156 -30.41 6.16 -18.91
CA SER A 156 -29.73 6.88 -19.98
C SER A 156 -29.62 8.37 -19.66
N SER A 157 -28.40 8.86 -19.48
CA SER A 157 -28.07 10.26 -19.72
C SER A 157 -26.61 10.35 -20.14
N SER A 158 -26.41 10.63 -21.42
CA SER A 158 -25.17 11.05 -22.01
C SER A 158 -24.72 12.38 -21.39
N MET A 159 -23.52 12.44 -20.83
CA MET A 159 -22.70 13.67 -20.82
C MET A 159 -21.21 13.33 -20.87
N PRO A 160 -20.41 14.11 -21.61
CA PRO A 160 -19.06 13.73 -22.02
C PRO A 160 -17.98 14.23 -21.05
N TRP A 161 -16.87 13.49 -21.00
CA TRP A 161 -15.51 13.97 -20.77
C TRP A 161 -14.59 13.25 -21.74
#